data_AF-A0A7S3WA15-F1
#
_entry.id   AF-A0A7S3WA15-F1
#
_cell.length_a   1.000
_cell.length_b   1.000
_cell.length_c   1.000
_cell.angle_alpha   90.00
_cell.angle_beta   90.00
_cell.angle_gamma   90.00
#
_symmetry.space_group_name_H-M   'P 1'
#
loop_
_entity.id
_entity.type
_entity.pdbx_description
1 polymer ?
#
loop_
_entity_poly.entity_id
_entity_poly.type
_entity_poly.pdbx_seq_one_letter_code
_entity_poly.pdbx_strand_id
1 'polypeptide(L)'
;PPPGFFMHGAPAWGPRGYGPPPYGMPPGWGKGGPSGSPPGPSPQHSALPRPAWMDTGTHAKITKGEETLRAARDMMKDSRNTTKEIYDKFIGGLKVLLEILPGLPEEHSEVKAFSNRVDSYLEEAEELKK
;
A
#
# COMPACT_ATOMS: atom_id res chain seq x y z
N PRO A 1 47.45 -1.09 -39.99
CA PRO A 1 48.13 -0.48 -38.81
C PRO A 1 47.08 0.11 -37.86
N PRO A 2 47.33 0.09 -36.54
CA PRO A 2 46.43 -0.43 -35.48
C PRO A 2 45.70 0.72 -34.73
N PRO A 3 45.10 0.57 -33.53
CA PRO A 3 44.80 -0.59 -32.65
C PRO A 3 43.28 -0.63 -32.29
N GLY A 4 42.71 -1.45 -31.43
CA GLY A 4 43.16 -2.43 -30.45
C GLY A 4 41.91 -2.82 -29.66
N PHE A 5 41.62 -4.12 -29.60
CA PHE A 5 40.57 -4.69 -28.78
C PHE A 5 40.89 -4.45 -27.29
N PHE A 6 40.06 -3.70 -26.60
CA PHE A 6 40.10 -3.61 -25.14
C PHE A 6 39.26 -4.75 -24.54
N MET A 7 39.91 -5.86 -24.22
CA MET A 7 39.39 -6.84 -23.26
C MET A 7 39.50 -6.22 -21.87
N HIS A 8 38.37 -5.90 -21.24
CA HIS A 8 38.29 -5.66 -19.80
C HIS A 8 37.79 -6.92 -19.12
N GLY A 9 38.48 -7.27 -18.03
CA GLY A 9 38.49 -8.58 -17.40
C GLY A 9 37.16 -9.01 -16.78
N ALA A 10 36.92 -10.32 -16.86
CA ALA A 10 35.90 -11.00 -16.09
C ALA A 10 36.31 -11.06 -14.59
N PRO A 11 35.38 -10.80 -13.64
CA PRO A 11 35.65 -10.96 -12.22
C PRO A 11 35.79 -12.43 -11.83
N ALA A 12 36.81 -12.71 -11.04
CA ALA A 12 37.16 -14.02 -10.49
C ALA A 12 36.09 -14.52 -9.50
N TRP A 13 35.28 -15.48 -9.93
CA TRP A 13 34.49 -16.33 -9.03
C TRP A 13 34.99 -17.77 -9.16
N GLY A 14 36.00 -18.11 -8.37
CA GLY A 14 36.33 -19.50 -8.08
C GLY A 14 36.16 -19.74 -6.59
N PRO A 15 35.34 -20.71 -6.15
CA PRO A 15 35.44 -21.22 -4.79
C PRO A 15 36.58 -22.24 -4.74
N ARG A 16 37.74 -21.77 -4.24
CA ARG A 16 38.79 -22.61 -3.66
C ARG A 16 38.30 -23.18 -2.33
N GLY A 17 38.57 -24.45 -2.09
CA GLY A 17 38.85 -24.97 -0.75
C GLY A 17 37.73 -25.77 -0.08
N TYR A 18 37.74 -27.09 -0.31
CA TYR A 18 37.27 -28.06 0.67
C TYR A 18 38.21 -28.01 1.88
N GLY A 19 37.79 -27.31 2.94
CA GLY A 19 38.35 -27.45 4.28
C GLY A 19 37.42 -28.35 5.13
N PRO A 20 37.94 -29.30 5.91
CA PRO A 20 37.12 -30.08 6.82
C PRO A 20 36.59 -29.19 7.96
N PRO A 21 35.36 -29.41 8.46
CA PRO A 21 34.87 -28.70 9.64
C PRO A 21 35.67 -29.11 10.89
N PRO A 22 35.92 -28.18 11.84
CA PRO A 22 36.58 -28.49 13.08
C PRO A 22 35.73 -29.44 13.94
N TYR A 23 36.37 -30.53 14.38
CA TYR A 23 35.88 -31.44 15.41
C TYR A 23 35.67 -30.69 16.73
N GLY A 24 34.48 -30.79 17.31
CA GLY A 24 34.23 -30.29 18.67
C GLY A 24 32.78 -30.01 19.02
N MET A 25 31.86 -30.98 18.85
CA MET A 25 30.53 -30.91 19.48
C MET A 25 30.41 -31.99 20.57
N PRO A 26 30.01 -31.65 21.80
CA PRO A 26 29.80 -32.62 22.89
C PRO A 26 28.55 -33.47 22.66
N PRO A 27 28.51 -34.73 23.13
CA PRO A 27 27.37 -35.62 22.98
C PRO A 27 26.30 -35.27 24.03
N GLY A 28 25.13 -34.80 23.61
CA GLY A 28 24.08 -34.51 24.58
C GLY A 28 22.68 -34.15 24.09
N TRP A 29 22.45 -33.74 22.85
CA TRP A 29 21.09 -33.32 22.42
C TRP A 29 20.47 -34.30 21.44
N GLY A 30 20.09 -35.45 21.99
CA GLY A 30 19.18 -36.38 21.35
C GLY A 30 17.73 -35.95 21.55
N LYS A 31 17.00 -35.96 20.43
CA LYS A 31 15.56 -36.26 20.30
C LYS A 31 14.55 -35.29 20.94
N GLY A 32 14.06 -34.40 20.09
CA GLY A 32 12.70 -33.85 20.16
C GLY A 32 12.37 -33.27 18.80
N GLY A 33 11.55 -33.95 18.00
CA GLY A 33 11.25 -33.54 16.62
C GLY A 33 10.58 -32.16 16.57
N PRO A 34 10.64 -31.44 15.44
CA PRO A 34 9.70 -30.37 15.21
C PRO A 34 8.33 -31.02 15.01
N SER A 35 7.56 -31.08 16.10
CA SER A 35 6.10 -31.11 16.03
C SER A 35 5.72 -29.99 15.08
N GLY A 36 5.31 -30.37 13.87
CA GLY A 36 4.67 -29.48 12.93
C GLY A 36 3.35 -29.02 13.54
N SER A 37 3.42 -28.02 14.40
CA SER A 37 2.28 -27.16 14.67
C SER A 37 1.94 -26.52 13.32
N PRO A 38 0.70 -26.65 12.82
CA PRO A 38 0.28 -25.83 11.70
C PRO A 38 0.53 -24.36 12.07
N PRO A 39 0.87 -23.48 11.11
CA PRO A 39 0.82 -22.05 11.38
C PRO A 39 -0.61 -21.75 11.81
N GLY A 40 -0.80 -21.55 13.12
CA GLY A 40 -2.01 -20.92 13.61
C GLY A 40 -2.17 -19.62 12.83
N PRO A 41 -3.40 -19.24 12.45
CA PRO A 41 -3.62 -17.94 11.84
C PRO A 41 -2.98 -16.92 12.77
N SER A 42 -1.94 -16.24 12.28
CA SER A 42 -1.35 -15.09 12.96
C SER A 42 -2.51 -14.26 13.51
N PRO A 43 -2.49 -13.84 14.78
CA PRO A 43 -3.47 -12.88 15.26
C PRO A 43 -3.29 -11.64 14.40
N GLN A 44 -4.17 -11.53 13.40
CA GLN A 44 -4.36 -10.35 12.60
C GLN A 44 -4.48 -9.23 13.63
N HIS A 45 -3.52 -8.32 13.59
CA HIS A 45 -3.55 -7.08 14.34
C HIS A 45 -4.98 -6.60 14.45
N SER A 46 -5.52 -6.64 15.66
CA SER A 46 -6.56 -5.76 16.18
C SER A 46 -7.42 -5.11 15.10
N ALA A 47 -8.14 -5.91 14.31
CA ALA A 47 -9.21 -5.41 13.49
C ALA A 47 -10.33 -5.10 14.48
N LEU A 48 -10.26 -3.90 15.06
CA LEU A 48 -11.39 -3.31 15.75
C LEU A 48 -12.63 -3.61 14.91
N PRO A 49 -13.73 -4.10 15.52
CA PRO A 49 -14.96 -4.32 14.78
C PRO A 49 -15.26 -3.03 14.05
N ARG A 50 -15.33 -3.11 12.71
CA ARG A 50 -15.71 -1.96 11.88
C ARG A 50 -16.98 -1.38 12.51
N PRO A 51 -17.00 -0.06 12.75
CA PRO A 51 -18.09 0.52 13.51
C PRO A 51 -19.40 0.18 12.80
N ALA A 52 -20.46 -0.12 13.55
CA ALA A 52 -21.70 -0.69 13.03
C ALA A 52 -22.39 0.19 11.96
N TRP A 53 -22.03 1.47 11.88
CA TRP A 53 -22.49 2.41 10.84
C TRP A 53 -21.75 2.28 9.50
N MET A 54 -20.60 1.59 9.48
CA MET A 54 -19.89 1.20 8.27
C MET A 54 -20.47 -0.11 7.73
N ASP A 55 -21.72 -0.04 7.28
CA ASP A 55 -22.27 -1.10 6.44
C ASP A 55 -21.37 -1.35 5.24
N THR A 56 -21.34 -2.60 4.75
CA THR A 56 -20.45 -3.02 3.66
C THR A 56 -20.65 -2.15 2.40
N GLY A 57 -21.88 -1.68 2.18
CA GLY A 57 -22.22 -0.75 1.09
C GLY A 57 -21.65 0.66 1.29
N THR A 58 -21.72 1.20 2.50
CA THR A 58 -21.15 2.51 2.86
C THR A 58 -19.63 2.49 2.68
N HIS A 59 -18.97 1.45 3.20
CA HIS A 59 -17.53 1.29 3.04
C HIS A 59 -17.12 1.15 1.57
N ALA A 60 -17.84 0.35 0.77
CA ALA A 60 -17.55 0.20 -0.65
C ALA A 60 -17.66 1.53 -1.43
N LYS A 61 -18.63 2.38 -1.08
CA LYS A 61 -18.78 3.71 -1.68
C LYS A 61 -17.64 4.64 -1.26
N ILE A 62 -17.24 4.64 0.01
CA ILE A 62 -16.09 5.41 0.50
C ILE A 62 -14.82 4.99 -0.25
N THR A 63 -14.53 3.69 -0.31
CA THR A 63 -13.37 3.16 -1.03
C THR A 63 -13.39 3.57 -2.49
N LYS A 64 -14.53 3.41 -3.18
CA LYS A 64 -14.67 3.82 -4.59
C LYS A 64 -14.43 5.33 -4.79
N GLY A 65 -14.93 6.17 -3.89
CA GLY A 65 -14.70 7.61 -3.95
C GLY A 65 -13.22 7.96 -3.76
N GLU A 66 -12.57 7.39 -2.74
CA GLU A 66 -11.13 7.60 -2.48
C GLU A 66 -10.23 7.06 -3.61
N GLU A 67 -10.56 5.91 -4.20
CA GLU A 67 -9.84 5.36 -5.35
C GLU A 67 -9.98 6.27 -6.57
N THR A 68 -11.16 6.86 -6.78
CA THR A 68 -11.39 7.80 -7.88
C THR A 68 -10.55 9.07 -7.70
N LEU A 69 -10.48 9.60 -6.47
CA LEU A 69 -9.66 10.77 -6.13
C LEU A 69 -8.15 10.46 -6.26
N ARG A 70 -7.74 9.28 -5.83
CA ARG A 70 -6.36 8.81 -6.01
C ARG A 70 -6.00 8.71 -7.49
N ALA A 71 -6.89 8.17 -8.31
CA ALA A 71 -6.70 8.11 -9.75
C ALA A 71 -6.62 9.51 -10.38
N ALA A 72 -7.44 10.46 -9.92
CA ALA A 72 -7.35 11.85 -10.37
C ALA A 72 -6.00 12.50 -10.00
N ARG A 73 -5.49 12.27 -8.79
CA ARG A 73 -4.16 12.73 -8.37
C ARG A 73 -3.03 12.09 -9.17
N ASP A 74 -3.15 10.81 -9.51
CA ASP A 74 -2.15 10.16 -10.37
C ASP A 74 -2.23 10.71 -11.81
N MET A 75 -3.42 11.08 -12.29
CA MET A 75 -3.58 11.79 -13.58
C MET A 75 -2.91 13.16 -13.59
N MET A 76 -2.84 13.88 -12.46
CA MET A 76 -2.08 15.15 -12.35
C MET A 76 -0.59 14.98 -12.62
N LYS A 77 -0.02 13.80 -12.35
CA LYS A 77 1.40 13.51 -12.59
C LYS A 77 1.70 13.17 -14.04
N ASP A 78 0.68 12.82 -14.82
CA ASP A 78 0.81 12.46 -16.22
C ASP A 78 0.44 13.66 -17.10
N SER A 79 1.42 14.20 -17.80
CA SER A 79 1.28 15.38 -18.66
C SER A 79 0.33 15.19 -19.86
N ARG A 80 -0.17 13.96 -20.08
CA ARG A 80 -1.13 13.66 -21.14
C ARG A 80 -2.57 14.03 -20.77
N ASN A 81 -2.88 14.20 -19.48
CA ASN A 81 -4.24 14.50 -19.04
C ASN A 81 -4.46 16.01 -18.96
N THR A 82 -5.65 16.45 -19.35
CA THR A 82 -6.03 17.86 -19.18
C THR A 82 -6.49 18.13 -17.76
N THR A 83 -6.24 19.35 -17.27
CA THR A 83 -6.75 19.82 -15.96
C THR A 83 -8.26 19.63 -15.84
N LYS A 84 -9.00 19.80 -16.95
CA LYS A 84 -10.44 19.58 -17.00
C LYS A 84 -10.84 18.12 -16.75
N GLU A 85 -10.15 17.16 -17.37
CA GLU A 85 -10.42 15.72 -17.13
C GLU A 85 -10.08 15.29 -15.71
N ILE A 86 -8.98 15.83 -15.17
CA ILE A 86 -8.58 15.60 -13.79
C ILE A 86 -9.66 16.15 -12.85
N TYR A 87 -10.10 17.40 -13.07
CA TYR A 87 -11.14 18.05 -12.29
C TYR A 87 -12.47 17.29 -12.35
N ASP A 88 -12.89 16.82 -13.54
CA ASP A 88 -14.14 16.07 -13.69
C ASP A 88 -14.11 14.75 -12.90
N LYS A 89 -12.99 14.00 -12.96
CA LYS A 89 -12.79 12.82 -12.11
C LYS A 89 -12.77 13.15 -10.63
N PHE A 90 -12.13 14.26 -10.26
CA PHE A 90 -12.01 14.69 -8.88
C PHE A 90 -13.39 15.02 -8.29
N ILE A 91 -14.21 15.77 -9.03
CA ILE A 91 -15.61 16.06 -8.68
C ILE A 91 -16.46 14.79 -8.63
N GLY A 92 -16.23 13.84 -9.54
CA GLY A 92 -16.91 12.54 -9.53
C GLY A 92 -16.64 11.75 -8.25
N GLY A 93 -15.40 11.72 -7.77
CA GLY A 93 -15.04 11.10 -6.50
C GLY A 93 -15.66 11.82 -5.30
N LEU A 94 -15.56 13.14 -5.27
CA LEU A 94 -16.14 13.98 -4.20
C LEU A 94 -17.65 13.81 -4.06
N LYS A 95 -18.40 13.75 -5.17
CA LYS A 95 -19.85 13.51 -5.13
C LYS A 95 -20.20 12.22 -4.38
N VAL A 96 -19.48 11.13 -4.66
CA VAL A 96 -19.70 9.85 -3.98
C VAL A 96 -19.43 9.97 -2.48
N LEU A 97 -18.38 10.69 -2.06
CA LEU A 97 -18.06 10.87 -0.65
C LEU A 97 -19.09 11.77 0.07
N LEU A 98 -19.54 12.84 -0.59
CA LEU A 98 -20.55 13.77 -0.07
C LEU A 98 -21.94 13.15 0.06
N GLU A 99 -22.31 12.21 -0.83
CA GLU A 99 -23.57 11.47 -0.71
C GLU A 99 -23.64 10.58 0.54
N ILE A 100 -22.50 10.21 1.10
CA ILE A 100 -22.40 9.31 2.25
C ILE A 100 -22.43 10.09 3.56
N LEU A 101 -21.77 11.25 3.61
CA LEU A 101 -21.67 12.12 4.80
C LEU A 101 -22.97 12.30 5.59
N PRO A 102 -24.13 12.65 5.00
CA PRO A 102 -25.36 12.87 5.75
C PRO A 102 -25.94 11.59 6.38
N GLY A 103 -25.48 10.41 5.96
CA GLY A 103 -25.86 9.13 6.54
C GLY A 103 -24.93 8.64 7.66
N LEU A 104 -23.87 9.41 7.99
CA LEU A 104 -22.87 9.02 8.98
C LEU A 104 -23.14 9.66 10.35
N PRO A 105 -22.91 8.95 11.45
CA PRO A 105 -23.08 9.51 12.80
C PRO A 105 -21.90 10.45 13.14
N GLU A 106 -22.12 11.76 13.07
CA GLU A 106 -21.12 12.83 13.28
C GLU A 106 -20.40 12.79 14.64
N GLU A 107 -20.97 12.10 15.63
CA GLU A 107 -20.38 11.92 16.97
C GLU A 107 -19.16 10.99 16.96
N HIS A 108 -18.96 10.19 15.91
CA HIS A 108 -17.81 9.30 15.79
C HIS A 108 -16.56 10.04 15.29
N SER A 109 -15.43 9.84 15.96
CA SER A 109 -14.12 10.40 15.59
C SER A 109 -13.69 10.03 14.17
N GLU A 110 -14.04 8.83 13.70
CA GLU A 110 -13.77 8.35 12.34
C GLU A 110 -14.57 9.11 11.28
N VAL A 111 -15.80 9.55 11.59
CA VAL A 111 -16.62 10.38 10.70
C VAL A 111 -16.05 11.80 10.62
N LYS A 112 -15.58 12.37 11.74
CA LYS A 112 -14.85 13.64 11.73
C LYS A 112 -13.56 13.57 10.91
N ALA A 113 -12.79 12.50 11.07
CA ALA A 113 -11.60 12.27 10.26
C ALA A 113 -11.92 12.07 8.77
N PHE A 114 -13.07 11.47 8.45
CA PHE A 114 -13.56 11.38 7.08
C PHE A 114 -13.98 12.73 6.52
N SER A 115 -14.75 13.53 7.28
CA SER A 115 -15.15 14.89 6.89
C SER A 115 -13.93 15.75 6.60
N ASN A 116 -12.94 15.77 7.50
CA ASN A 116 -11.70 16.53 7.29
C ASN A 116 -10.98 16.11 6.00
N ARG A 117 -10.98 14.82 5.65
CA ARG A 117 -10.41 14.35 4.37
C ARG A 117 -11.21 14.89 3.19
N VAL A 118 -12.54 14.86 3.26
CA VAL A 118 -13.42 15.43 2.22
C VAL A 118 -13.17 16.93 2.05
N ASP A 119 -12.97 17.67 3.14
CA ASP A 119 -12.63 19.09 3.10
C ASP A 119 -11.29 19.33 2.40
N SER A 120 -10.25 18.55 2.73
CA SER A 120 -8.96 18.63 2.01
C SER A 120 -9.09 18.32 0.52
N TYR A 121 -9.94 17.35 0.15
CA TYR A 121 -10.23 17.08 -1.25
C TYR A 121 -10.95 18.26 -1.92
N LEU A 122 -11.89 18.92 -1.24
CA LEU A 122 -12.56 20.09 -1.79
C LEU A 122 -11.58 21.24 -2.05
N GLU A 123 -10.64 21.49 -1.14
CA GLU A 123 -9.57 22.49 -1.35
C GLU A 123 -8.73 22.17 -2.60
N GLU A 124 -8.30 20.92 -2.77
CA GLU A 124 -7.56 20.49 -3.96
C GLU A 124 -8.37 20.66 -5.26
N ALA A 125 -9.67 20.42 -5.21
CA ALA A 125 -10.54 20.65 -6.35
C ALA A 125 -10.65 22.14 -6.70
N GLU A 126 -10.67 23.03 -5.70
CA GLU A 126 -10.64 24.47 -5.94
C GLU A 126 -9.31 24.93 -6.55
N GLU A 127 -8.19 24.33 -6.17
CA GLU A 127 -6.89 24.61 -6.78
C GLU A 127 -6.84 24.20 -8.26
N LEU A 128 -7.41 23.04 -8.61
CA LEU A 128 -7.50 22.58 -10.01
C LEU A 128 -8.34 23.48 -10.91
N LYS A 129 -9.24 24.29 -10.33
CA LYS A 129 -10.10 25.21 -11.07
C LYS A 129 -9.40 26.53 -11.41
N LYS A 130 -8.35 26.91 -10.68
CA LYS A 130 -7.58 28.15 -10.90
C LYS A 130 -6.67 28.04 -12.10
#